data_AF-A0A9E2LMA4-F1
#
_entry.id   AF-A0A9E2LMA4-F1
#
_cell.length_a   1.000
_cell.length_b   1.000
_cell.length_c   1.000
_cell.angle_alpha   90.00
_cell.angle_beta   90.00
_cell.angle_gamma   90.00
#
_symmetry.space_group_name_H-M   'P 1'
#
loop_
_entity.id
_entity.type
_entity.pdbx_description
1 polymer ?
#
loop_
_entity_poly.entity_id
_entity_poly.type
_entity_poly.pdbx_seq_one_letter_code
_entity_poly.pdbx_strand_id
1 'polypeptide(L)'
;IPMIRLTYSPHAKAAYSDVSDSNTSYLRHLDNQREEVREAVLDAPRHRLDHLATFVETHGRRLSHLLEALLTYQKKRSAFRAKYTLIGFIISMLCGGASVFALNMNKTFAGIDQQTLFSGGAAVALTILVLWMIILTKYFTPVFHKKCLKNLDTLTVIKNQTHRDSWEAIRNIAKNYLTKTGGRFSLKKEFADVRRVCDKGSQEIREAMKELSTIRHDEHIKAPNPN
;
A
#
# COMPACT_ATOMS: atom_id res chain seq x y z
N ILE A 1 -12.03 5.18 -34.71
CA ILE A 1 -13.46 4.89 -34.99
C ILE A 1 -13.58 3.38 -35.08
N PRO A 2 -14.38 2.70 -34.24
CA PRO A 2 -14.52 1.25 -34.32
C PRO A 2 -15.25 0.85 -35.62
N MET A 3 -14.77 -0.21 -36.28
CA MET A 3 -15.31 -0.69 -37.54
C MET A 3 -16.71 -1.31 -37.32
N ILE A 4 -17.73 -0.79 -37.99
CA ILE A 4 -19.09 -1.34 -37.95
C ILE A 4 -19.12 -2.58 -38.85
N ARG A 5 -19.33 -3.76 -38.28
CA ARG A 5 -19.39 -5.04 -39.01
C ARG A 5 -20.85 -5.48 -39.13
N LEU A 6 -21.33 -5.66 -40.36
CA LEU A 6 -22.70 -6.07 -40.67
C LEU A 6 -22.83 -7.60 -40.54
N THR A 7 -23.72 -8.07 -39.67
CA THR A 7 -24.06 -9.50 -39.55
C THR A 7 -25.33 -9.81 -40.33
N TYR A 8 -25.29 -10.85 -41.18
CA TYR A 8 -26.46 -11.34 -41.92
C TYR A 8 -27.16 -12.47 -41.14
N SER A 9 -28.49 -12.53 -41.21
CA SER A 9 -29.25 -13.60 -40.54
C SER A 9 -29.24 -14.89 -41.36
N PRO A 10 -29.15 -16.08 -40.74
CA PRO A 10 -29.09 -17.37 -41.45
C PRO A 10 -30.31 -17.65 -42.33
N HIS A 11 -31.46 -17.06 -42.00
CA HIS A 11 -32.72 -17.27 -42.73
C HIS A 11 -32.71 -16.67 -44.14
N ALA A 12 -31.88 -15.68 -44.40
CA ALA A 12 -31.78 -15.07 -45.72
C ALA A 12 -30.84 -15.86 -46.68
N LYS A 13 -30.01 -16.78 -46.16
CA LYS A 13 -29.16 -17.68 -46.96
C LYS A 13 -29.97 -18.80 -47.63
N ALA A 14 -31.00 -19.31 -46.94
CA ALA A 14 -31.88 -20.36 -47.44
C ALA A 14 -32.81 -19.88 -48.57
N ALA A 15 -33.07 -18.58 -48.66
CA ALA A 15 -33.97 -17.99 -49.67
C ALA A 15 -33.29 -17.68 -51.02
N TYR A 16 -31.95 -17.74 -51.10
CA TYR A 16 -31.17 -17.28 -52.26
C TYR A 16 -30.25 -18.34 -52.88
N SER A 17 -30.38 -19.61 -52.50
CA SER A 17 -29.51 -20.71 -52.96
C SER A 17 -29.60 -21.04 -54.47
N ASP A 18 -30.48 -20.37 -55.22
CA ASP A 18 -30.78 -20.70 -56.62
C ASP A 18 -30.24 -19.66 -57.63
N VAL A 19 -29.54 -18.60 -57.20
CA VAL A 19 -29.07 -17.53 -58.10
C VAL A 19 -27.58 -17.21 -57.97
N SER A 20 -26.83 -17.70 -58.96
CA SER A 20 -25.53 -17.22 -59.45
C SER A 20 -24.28 -17.36 -58.56
N ASP A 21 -23.30 -18.07 -59.13
CA ASP A 21 -21.93 -18.36 -58.66
C ASP A 21 -21.05 -17.11 -58.39
N SER A 22 -21.52 -15.92 -58.79
CA SER A 22 -20.86 -14.64 -58.50
C SER A 22 -21.12 -14.14 -57.06
N ASN A 23 -22.29 -14.46 -56.49
CA ASN A 23 -22.71 -13.98 -55.16
C ASN A 23 -22.17 -14.85 -54.01
N THR A 24 -21.67 -16.04 -54.31
CA THR A 24 -21.07 -16.98 -53.36
C THR A 24 -19.70 -16.52 -52.84
N SER A 25 -18.94 -15.73 -53.60
CA SER A 25 -17.63 -15.20 -53.14
C SER A 25 -17.76 -14.21 -51.98
N TYR A 26 -18.81 -13.39 -51.97
CA TYR A 26 -19.11 -12.44 -50.89
C TYR A 26 -19.53 -13.16 -49.60
N LEU A 27 -20.22 -14.30 -49.71
CA LEU A 27 -20.57 -15.14 -48.55
C LEU A 27 -19.32 -15.64 -47.82
N ARG A 28 -18.25 -15.99 -48.55
CA ARG A 28 -16.96 -16.37 -47.96
C ARG A 28 -16.33 -15.22 -47.14
N HIS A 29 -16.45 -13.98 -47.62
CA HIS A 29 -15.97 -12.81 -46.88
C HIS A 29 -16.78 -12.56 -45.60
N LEU A 30 -18.09 -12.82 -45.61
CA LEU A 30 -18.94 -12.71 -44.43
C LEU A 30 -18.68 -13.81 -43.39
N ASP A 31 -18.45 -15.05 -43.83
CA ASP A 31 -18.08 -16.15 -42.94
C ASP A 31 -16.71 -15.89 -42.28
N ASN A 32 -15.73 -15.37 -43.05
CA ASN A 32 -14.45 -14.92 -42.50
C ASN A 32 -14.62 -13.78 -41.47
N GLN A 33 -15.48 -12.79 -41.76
CA GLN A 33 -15.75 -11.68 -40.82
C GLN A 33 -16.48 -12.13 -39.56
N ARG A 34 -17.35 -13.13 -39.66
CA ARG A 34 -18.03 -13.74 -38.52
C ARG A 34 -17.03 -14.49 -37.64
N GLU A 35 -16.12 -15.24 -38.25
CA GLU A 35 -15.08 -15.96 -37.51
C GLU A 35 -14.13 -14.98 -36.81
N GLU A 36 -13.69 -13.91 -37.48
CA GLU A 36 -12.91 -12.84 -36.86
C GLU A 36 -13.63 -12.14 -35.69
N VAL A 37 -14.94 -11.89 -35.81
CA VAL A 37 -15.74 -11.31 -34.71
C VAL A 37 -15.88 -12.30 -33.57
N ARG A 38 -16.10 -13.58 -33.89
CA ARG A 38 -16.19 -14.65 -32.89
C ARG A 38 -14.87 -14.76 -32.11
N GLU A 39 -13.74 -14.78 -32.80
CA GLU A 39 -12.42 -14.77 -32.18
C GLU A 39 -12.19 -13.52 -31.34
N ALA A 40 -12.50 -12.33 -31.86
CA ALA A 40 -12.33 -11.08 -31.11
C ALA A 40 -13.23 -10.99 -29.86
N VAL A 41 -14.46 -11.51 -29.93
CA VAL A 41 -15.39 -11.59 -28.79
C VAL A 41 -14.89 -12.61 -27.75
N LEU A 42 -14.29 -13.71 -28.18
CA LEU A 42 -13.69 -14.72 -27.29
C LEU A 42 -12.38 -14.21 -26.64
N ASP A 43 -11.61 -13.36 -27.32
CA ASP A 43 -10.36 -12.80 -26.79
C ASP A 43 -10.55 -11.51 -25.97
N ALA A 44 -11.64 -10.76 -26.15
CA ALA A 44 -11.89 -9.52 -25.40
C ALA A 44 -11.93 -9.68 -23.86
N PRO A 45 -12.52 -10.74 -23.27
CA PRO A 45 -12.46 -10.98 -21.83
C PRO A 45 -11.04 -11.24 -21.33
N ARG A 46 -10.18 -11.89 -22.12
CA ARG A 46 -8.78 -12.16 -21.75
C ARG A 46 -7.97 -10.89 -21.70
N HIS A 47 -8.10 -10.02 -22.69
CA HIS A 47 -7.42 -8.72 -22.65
C HIS A 47 -7.86 -7.88 -21.45
N ARG A 48 -9.14 -7.96 -21.04
CA ARG A 48 -9.62 -7.30 -19.82
C ARG A 48 -9.03 -7.92 -18.55
N LEU A 49 -8.99 -9.24 -18.46
CA LEU A 49 -8.41 -9.95 -17.31
C LEU A 49 -6.90 -9.73 -17.18
N ASP A 50 -6.18 -9.72 -18.31
CA ASP A 50 -4.74 -9.44 -18.35
C ASP A 50 -4.43 -7.99 -17.97
N HIS A 51 -5.23 -7.04 -18.46
CA HIS A 51 -5.14 -5.65 -18.02
C HIS A 51 -5.45 -5.52 -16.53
N LEU A 52 -6.43 -6.27 -16.00
CA LEU A 52 -6.80 -6.24 -14.59
C LEU A 52 -5.72 -6.88 -13.71
N ALA A 53 -5.14 -8.00 -14.13
CA ALA A 53 -4.01 -8.65 -13.47
C ALA A 53 -2.80 -7.71 -13.42
N THR A 54 -2.44 -7.11 -14.54
CA THR A 54 -1.34 -6.14 -14.64
C THR A 54 -1.60 -4.89 -13.79
N PHE A 55 -2.85 -4.41 -13.77
CA PHE A 55 -3.26 -3.27 -12.95
C PHE A 55 -3.13 -3.58 -11.44
N VAL A 56 -3.64 -4.74 -11.01
CA VAL A 56 -3.59 -5.21 -9.62
C VAL A 56 -2.15 -5.45 -9.18
N GLU A 57 -1.31 -6.05 -10.03
CA GLU A 57 0.10 -6.27 -9.73
C GLU A 57 0.84 -4.93 -9.57
N THR A 58 0.60 -3.99 -10.49
CA THR A 58 1.23 -2.67 -10.43
C THR A 58 0.77 -1.90 -9.19
N HIS A 59 -0.54 -1.88 -8.90
CA HIS A 59 -1.07 -1.19 -7.72
C HIS A 59 -0.71 -1.88 -6.41
N GLY A 60 -0.66 -3.22 -6.38
CA GLY A 60 -0.23 -3.99 -5.22
C GLY A 60 1.22 -3.73 -4.85
N ARG A 61 2.13 -3.72 -5.85
CA ARG A 61 3.55 -3.33 -5.63
C ARG A 61 3.66 -1.91 -5.09
N ARG A 62 2.91 -0.97 -5.68
CA ARG A 62 2.88 0.41 -5.23
C ARG A 62 2.41 0.51 -3.76
N LEU A 63 1.28 -0.10 -3.45
CA LEU A 63 0.70 -0.10 -2.11
C LEU A 63 1.65 -0.74 -1.08
N SER A 64 2.32 -1.83 -1.43
CA SER A 64 3.35 -2.46 -0.59
C SER A 64 4.48 -1.48 -0.24
N HIS A 65 5.03 -0.77 -1.22
CA HIS A 65 6.10 0.22 -0.99
C HIS A 65 5.63 1.42 -0.16
N LEU A 66 4.41 1.91 -0.41
CA LEU A 66 3.80 2.97 0.40
C LEU A 66 3.75 2.53 1.87
N LEU A 67 3.24 1.33 2.11
CA LEU A 67 3.04 0.81 3.45
C LEU A 67 4.37 0.51 4.15
N GLU A 68 5.36 -0.01 3.43
CA GLU A 68 6.70 -0.21 3.94
C GLU A 68 7.33 1.11 4.41
N ALA A 69 7.18 2.18 3.63
CA ALA A 69 7.63 3.51 4.01
C ALA A 69 6.92 4.01 5.28
N LEU A 70 5.60 3.82 5.38
CA LEU A 70 4.80 4.20 6.56
C LEU A 70 5.18 3.41 7.82
N LEU A 71 5.41 2.10 7.70
CA LEU A 71 5.86 1.26 8.81
C LEU A 71 7.27 1.64 9.27
N THR A 72 8.18 1.91 8.32
CA THR A 72 9.53 2.37 8.62
C THR A 72 9.51 3.73 9.30
N TYR A 73 8.63 4.63 8.87
CA TYR A 73 8.38 5.90 9.56
C TYR A 73 7.94 5.69 11.02
N GLN A 74 6.99 4.78 11.27
CA GLN A 74 6.56 4.48 12.64
C GLN A 74 7.67 3.91 13.51
N LYS A 75 8.46 2.96 12.99
CA LYS A 75 9.61 2.40 13.70
C LYS A 75 10.64 3.48 14.05
N LYS A 76 10.97 4.36 13.10
CA LYS A 76 11.88 5.49 13.34
C LYS A 76 11.29 6.45 14.39
N ARG A 77 9.98 6.72 14.34
CA ARG A 77 9.28 7.58 15.29
C ARG A 77 9.23 6.98 16.70
N SER A 78 9.00 5.68 16.85
CA SER A 78 8.99 5.01 18.16
C SER A 78 10.39 4.93 18.75
N ALA A 79 11.40 4.59 17.94
CA ALA A 79 12.80 4.57 18.36
C ALA A 79 13.28 5.97 18.79
N PHE A 80 12.91 7.01 18.03
CA PHE A 80 13.18 8.39 18.41
C PHE A 80 12.54 8.72 19.76
N ARG A 81 11.23 8.45 19.94
CA ARG A 81 10.58 8.68 21.24
C ARG A 81 11.28 7.94 22.37
N ALA A 82 11.57 6.65 22.22
CA ALA A 82 12.24 5.85 23.23
C ALA A 82 13.61 6.42 23.65
N LYS A 83 14.43 6.85 22.67
CA LYS A 83 15.74 7.46 22.95
C LYS A 83 15.61 8.74 23.77
N TYR A 84 14.70 9.63 23.38
CA TYR A 84 14.54 10.92 24.05
C TYR A 84 13.79 10.82 25.38
N THR A 85 12.91 9.83 25.57
CA THR A 85 12.33 9.54 26.89
C THR A 85 13.38 9.01 27.85
N LEU A 86 14.32 8.20 27.37
CA LEU A 86 15.43 7.67 28.19
C LEU A 86 16.36 8.82 28.63
N ILE A 87 16.69 9.73 27.73
CA ILE A 87 17.47 10.95 28.06
C ILE A 87 16.73 11.79 29.11
N GLY A 88 15.44 12.05 28.91
CA GLY A 88 14.63 12.79 29.88
C GLY A 88 14.56 12.12 31.25
N PHE A 89 14.43 10.80 31.27
CA PHE A 89 14.43 10.01 32.50
C PHE A 89 15.74 10.16 33.26
N ILE A 90 16.89 10.02 32.57
CA ILE A 90 18.22 10.19 33.19
C ILE A 90 18.36 11.61 33.77
N ILE A 91 17.99 12.65 33.02
CA ILE A 91 18.05 14.04 33.48
C ILE A 91 17.17 14.26 34.72
N SER A 92 15.94 13.74 34.70
CA SER A 92 15.01 13.86 35.83
C SER A 92 15.52 13.14 37.08
N MET A 93 16.14 11.98 36.91
CA MET A 93 16.71 11.19 38.00
C MET A 93 17.94 11.88 38.60
N LEU A 94 18.80 12.47 37.77
CA LEU A 94 19.98 13.22 38.20
C LEU A 94 19.59 14.49 38.97
N CYS A 95 18.56 15.21 38.50
CA CYS A 95 18.07 16.41 39.18
C CYS A 95 17.35 16.09 40.50
N GLY A 96 16.53 15.03 40.52
CA GLY A 96 15.93 14.51 41.74
C GLY A 96 16.97 14.09 42.78
N GLY A 97 17.98 13.32 42.36
CA GLY A 97 19.09 12.92 43.23
C GLY A 97 19.91 14.09 43.76
N ALA A 98 20.24 15.06 42.89
CA ALA A 98 20.97 16.26 43.28
C ALA A 98 20.21 17.11 44.32
N SER A 99 18.88 17.22 44.18
CA SER A 99 18.07 17.96 45.16
C SER A 99 18.08 17.32 46.56
N VAL A 100 17.96 15.99 46.65
CA VAL A 100 18.07 15.26 47.93
C VAL A 100 19.48 15.40 48.51
N PHE A 101 20.51 15.29 47.67
CA PHE A 101 21.90 15.44 48.10
C PHE A 101 22.20 16.84 48.65
N ALA A 102 21.77 17.89 47.95
CA ALA A 102 21.93 19.27 48.39
C ALA A 102 21.19 19.57 49.69
N LEU A 103 19.97 19.03 49.86
CA LEU A 103 19.20 19.17 51.10
C LEU A 103 19.89 18.46 52.27
N ASN A 104 20.50 17.30 52.04
CA ASN A 104 21.22 16.55 53.07
C ASN A 104 22.51 17.26 53.50
N MET A 105 23.26 17.85 52.55
CA MET A 105 24.50 18.59 52.88
C MET A 105 24.24 19.85 53.71
N ASN A 106 23.12 20.54 53.48
CA ASN A 106 22.90 21.86 54.08
C ASN A 106 22.50 21.84 55.57
N LYS A 107 22.27 20.68 56.21
CA LYS A 107 21.86 20.49 57.62
C LYS A 107 20.68 21.34 58.13
N THR A 108 20.15 22.27 57.32
CA THR A 108 19.01 23.14 57.62
C THR A 108 17.73 22.36 57.86
N PHE A 109 17.68 21.10 57.43
CA PHE A 109 16.56 20.18 57.60
C PHE A 109 16.94 18.88 58.33
N ALA A 110 17.97 18.92 59.19
CA ALA A 110 18.52 17.75 59.89
C ALA A 110 17.54 17.00 60.85
N GLY A 111 16.29 17.44 60.97
CA GLY A 111 15.24 16.77 61.76
C GLY A 111 14.06 16.24 60.93
N ILE A 112 14.09 16.39 59.61
CA ILE A 112 13.03 15.92 58.71
C ILE A 112 13.20 14.43 58.44
N ASP A 113 12.14 13.64 58.61
CA ASP A 113 12.14 12.19 58.39
C ASP A 113 12.63 11.84 56.97
N GLN A 114 13.48 10.82 56.89
CA GLN A 114 14.17 10.42 55.67
C GLN A 114 13.19 10.06 54.53
N GLN A 115 11.98 9.57 54.87
CA GLN A 115 10.93 9.29 53.90
C GLN A 115 10.43 10.57 53.21
N THR A 116 10.29 11.67 53.95
CA THR A 116 9.80 12.93 53.39
C THR A 116 10.83 13.60 52.49
N LEU A 117 12.13 13.47 52.78
CA LEU A 117 13.23 13.91 51.90
C LEU A 117 13.22 13.18 50.55
N PHE A 118 13.08 11.86 50.56
CA PHE A 118 12.94 11.08 49.33
C PHE A 118 11.65 11.43 48.57
N SER A 119 10.54 11.66 49.28
CA SER A 119 9.28 12.07 48.65
C SER A 119 9.40 13.42 47.92
N GLY A 120 10.13 14.38 48.51
CA GLY A 120 10.39 15.68 47.90
C GLY A 120 11.25 15.58 46.64
N GLY A 121 12.34 14.81 46.70
CA GLY A 121 13.18 14.55 45.53
C GLY A 121 12.43 13.84 44.40
N ALA A 122 11.57 12.89 44.75
CA ALA A 122 10.71 12.19 43.79
C ALA A 122 9.70 13.14 43.12
N ALA A 123 9.08 14.05 43.88
CA ALA A 123 8.18 15.06 43.34
C ALA A 123 8.90 16.00 42.34
N VAL A 124 10.11 16.44 42.67
CA VAL A 124 10.94 17.25 41.77
C VAL A 124 11.29 16.48 40.49
N ALA A 125 11.69 15.21 40.60
CA ALA A 125 11.98 14.38 39.43
C ALA A 125 10.74 14.20 38.52
N LEU A 126 9.56 13.95 39.11
CA LEU A 126 8.32 13.80 38.36
C LEU A 126 7.93 15.07 37.60
N THR A 127 8.03 16.24 38.23
CA THR A 127 7.69 17.51 37.56
C THR A 127 8.59 17.78 36.36
N ILE A 128 9.90 17.54 36.50
CA ILE A 128 10.88 17.68 35.41
C ILE A 128 10.59 16.68 34.29
N LEU A 129 10.25 15.42 34.63
CA LEU A 129 9.92 14.39 33.65
C LEU A 129 8.65 14.75 32.86
N VAL A 130 7.61 15.24 33.53
CA VAL A 130 6.38 15.70 32.88
C VAL A 130 6.68 16.87 31.93
N LEU A 131 7.47 17.84 32.40
CA LEU A 131 7.87 18.99 31.58
C LEU A 131 8.69 18.55 30.35
N TRP A 132 9.59 17.58 30.51
CA TRP A 132 10.33 16.98 29.41
C TRP A 132 9.41 16.28 28.39
N MET A 133 8.40 15.54 28.85
CA MET A 133 7.42 14.89 27.98
C MET A 133 6.59 15.91 27.18
N ILE A 134 6.25 17.05 27.77
CA ILE A 134 5.58 18.16 27.06
C ILE A 134 6.50 18.74 25.98
N ILE A 135 7.77 18.97 26.28
CA ILE A 135 8.75 19.47 25.31
C ILE A 135 8.92 18.47 24.15
N LEU A 136 9.07 17.19 24.47
CA LEU A 136 9.25 16.11 23.49
C LEU A 136 8.06 16.01 22.53
N THR A 137 6.85 16.14 23.05
CA THR A 137 5.62 16.09 22.23
C THR A 137 5.42 17.36 21.41
N LYS A 138 5.61 18.56 21.99
CA LYS A 138 5.35 19.82 21.30
C LYS A 138 6.45 20.26 20.33
N TYR A 139 7.72 20.12 20.70
CA TYR A 139 8.84 20.66 19.91
C TYR A 139 9.48 19.61 19.01
N PHE A 140 9.78 18.42 19.54
CA PHE A 140 10.54 17.42 18.77
C PHE A 140 9.69 16.66 17.75
N THR A 141 8.41 16.42 18.04
CA THR A 141 7.50 15.74 17.10
C THR A 141 7.37 16.48 15.75
N PRO A 142 7.09 17.80 15.69
CA PRO A 142 6.98 18.50 14.41
C PRO A 142 8.33 18.63 13.69
N VAL A 143 9.45 18.79 14.41
CA VAL A 143 10.78 18.85 13.81
C VAL A 143 11.16 17.49 13.19
N PHE A 144 10.93 16.40 13.91
CA PHE A 144 11.12 15.04 13.40
C PHE A 144 10.25 14.79 12.17
N HIS A 145 8.98 15.22 12.21
CA HIS A 145 8.06 15.09 11.09
C HIS A 145 8.54 15.87 9.86
N LYS A 146 8.91 17.14 10.02
CA LYS A 146 9.49 17.96 8.95
C LYS A 146 10.77 17.34 8.38
N LYS A 147 11.67 16.82 9.23
CA LYS A 147 12.92 16.18 8.81
C LYS A 147 12.67 14.87 8.05
N CYS A 148 11.69 14.07 8.49
CA CYS A 148 11.26 12.87 7.75
C CYS A 148 10.61 13.23 6.40
N LEU A 149 9.76 14.26 6.36
CA LEU A 149 9.14 14.72 5.11
C LEU A 149 10.16 15.22 4.10
N LYS A 150 11.23 15.88 4.56
CA LYS A 150 12.33 16.35 3.71
C LYS A 150 13.18 15.18 3.18
N ASN A 151 13.29 14.09 3.95
CA ASN A 151 14.09 12.91 3.64
C ASN A 151 13.22 11.68 3.35
N LEU A 152 12.11 11.86 2.62
CA LEU A 152 11.19 10.75 2.29
C LEU A 152 11.90 9.63 1.52
N ASP A 153 12.86 9.99 0.67
CA ASP A 153 13.59 9.03 -0.18
C ASP A 153 14.59 8.18 0.62
N THR A 154 14.87 8.55 1.87
CA THR A 154 15.70 7.77 2.81
C THR A 154 14.86 6.85 3.70
N LEU A 155 13.53 6.84 3.55
CA LEU A 155 12.66 5.90 4.27
C LEU A 155 12.60 4.53 3.60
N THR A 156 12.84 4.45 2.29
CA THR A 156 12.88 3.19 1.56
C THR A 156 14.30 2.95 1.06
N VAL A 157 14.82 1.72 1.20
CA VAL A 157 16.13 1.38 0.64
C VAL A 157 15.93 1.14 -0.85
N ILE A 158 16.11 2.20 -1.65
CA ILE A 158 15.98 2.14 -3.10
C ILE A 158 17.16 1.34 -3.66
N LYS A 159 16.98 0.03 -3.87
CA LYS A 159 18.01 -0.87 -4.41
C LYS A 159 17.96 -1.04 -5.94
N ASN A 160 16.79 -0.92 -6.56
CA ASN A 160 16.58 -1.19 -7.99
C ASN A 160 15.90 -0.01 -8.72
N GLN A 161 16.18 0.18 -10.01
CA GLN A 161 15.61 1.26 -10.84
C GLN A 161 14.07 1.21 -10.89
N THR A 162 13.49 0.03 -11.06
CA THR A 162 12.03 -0.19 -11.06
C THR A 162 11.38 0.19 -9.72
N HIS A 163 12.14 0.08 -8.63
CA HIS A 163 11.72 0.49 -7.29
C HIS A 163 11.75 2.01 -7.11
N ARG A 164 12.57 2.70 -7.91
CA ARG A 164 12.70 4.16 -7.92
C ARG A 164 11.52 4.80 -8.63
N ASP A 165 11.17 4.26 -9.79
CA ASP A 165 10.03 4.73 -10.60
C ASP A 165 8.69 4.49 -9.89
N SER A 166 8.54 3.33 -9.25
CA SER A 166 7.34 3.03 -8.45
C SER A 166 7.24 3.92 -7.20
N TRP A 167 8.37 4.22 -6.56
CA TRP A 167 8.42 5.13 -5.42
C TRP A 167 8.06 6.57 -5.82
N GLU A 168 8.60 7.07 -6.93
CA GLU A 168 8.35 8.44 -7.40
C GLU A 168 6.86 8.69 -7.67
N ALA A 169 6.17 7.73 -8.27
CA ALA A 169 4.72 7.80 -8.51
C ALA A 169 3.89 7.92 -7.21
N ILE A 170 4.40 7.38 -6.11
CA ILE A 170 3.67 7.29 -4.83
C ILE A 170 4.15 8.33 -3.83
N ARG A 171 5.36 8.85 -3.99
CA ARG A 171 6.02 9.78 -3.07
C ARG A 171 5.12 10.94 -2.69
N ASN A 172 4.42 11.52 -3.66
CA ASN A 172 3.50 12.62 -3.43
C ASN A 172 2.24 12.19 -2.64
N ILE A 173 1.72 11.00 -2.90
CA ILE A 173 0.60 10.42 -2.16
C ILE A 173 1.03 10.14 -0.71
N ALA A 174 2.20 9.53 -0.52
CA ALA A 174 2.78 9.26 0.79
C ALA A 174 3.00 10.55 1.59
N LYS A 175 3.58 11.56 0.94
CA LYS A 175 3.81 12.89 1.51
C LYS A 175 2.49 13.54 1.93
N ASN A 176 1.49 13.58 1.05
CA ASN A 176 0.18 14.17 1.32
C ASN A 176 -0.57 13.43 2.44
N TYR A 177 -0.47 12.11 2.48
CA TYR A 177 -1.07 11.30 3.54
C TYR A 177 -0.37 11.55 4.89
N LEU A 178 0.96 11.63 4.90
CA LEU A 178 1.75 11.93 6.10
C LEU A 178 1.51 13.34 6.63
N THR A 179 1.42 14.34 5.75
CA THR A 179 1.13 15.73 6.14
C THR A 179 -0.29 15.85 6.69
N LYS A 180 -1.28 15.24 6.03
CA LYS A 180 -2.69 15.29 6.48
C LYS A 180 -2.89 14.59 7.82
N THR A 181 -2.22 13.45 8.03
CA THR A 181 -2.44 12.62 9.22
C THR A 181 -1.46 12.95 10.37
N GLY A 182 -0.46 13.79 10.15
CA GLY A 182 0.55 14.17 11.16
C GLY A 182 1.30 12.97 11.78
N GLY A 183 1.33 11.84 11.05
CA GLY A 183 1.92 10.59 11.53
C GLY A 183 1.10 9.80 12.56
N ARG A 184 -0.15 10.17 12.88
CA ARG A 184 -1.00 9.51 13.87
C ARG A 184 -1.94 8.49 13.19
N PHE A 185 -1.45 7.27 12.94
CA PHE A 185 -2.26 6.20 12.34
C PHE A 185 -1.92 4.84 12.95
N SER A 186 -2.92 3.96 13.09
CA SER A 186 -2.79 2.61 13.66
C SER A 186 -2.71 1.55 12.55
N LEU A 187 -1.67 1.64 11.71
CA LEU A 187 -1.58 0.83 10.50
C LEU A 187 -1.28 -0.67 10.73
N LYS A 188 -0.90 -1.13 11.92
CA LYS A 188 -0.40 -2.51 12.08
C LYS A 188 -1.44 -3.59 11.75
N LYS A 189 -2.71 -3.38 12.13
CA LYS A 189 -3.79 -4.36 11.87
C LYS A 189 -4.37 -4.19 10.46
N GLU A 190 -4.70 -2.96 10.08
CA GLU A 190 -5.20 -2.60 8.75
C GLU A 190 -4.22 -3.00 7.63
N PHE A 191 -2.90 -2.97 7.90
CA PHE A 191 -1.86 -3.42 6.97
C PHE A 191 -1.92 -4.91 6.67
N ALA A 192 -2.10 -5.76 7.69
CA ALA A 192 -2.15 -7.21 7.50
C ALA A 192 -3.37 -7.59 6.66
N ASP A 193 -4.48 -6.91 6.90
CA ASP A 193 -5.73 -7.15 6.17
C ASP A 193 -5.65 -6.67 4.71
N VAL A 194 -5.16 -5.44 4.47
CA VAL A 194 -5.01 -4.91 3.10
C VAL A 194 -4.02 -5.72 2.27
N ARG A 195 -2.90 -6.14 2.86
CA ARG A 195 -1.93 -7.00 2.17
C ARG A 195 -2.54 -8.36 1.82
N ARG A 196 -3.28 -8.96 2.77
CA ARG A 196 -3.97 -10.23 2.54
C ARG A 196 -5.01 -10.13 1.42
N VAL A 197 -5.76 -9.03 1.36
CA VAL A 197 -6.75 -8.80 0.31
C VAL A 197 -6.08 -8.60 -1.06
N CYS A 198 -4.99 -7.84 -1.14
CA CYS A 198 -4.24 -7.70 -2.39
C CYS A 198 -3.63 -9.01 -2.88
N ASP A 199 -3.01 -9.78 -1.98
CA ASP A 199 -2.38 -11.07 -2.33
C ASP A 199 -3.44 -12.10 -2.78
N LYS A 200 -4.57 -12.18 -2.06
CA LYS A 200 -5.70 -13.05 -2.44
C LYS A 200 -6.35 -12.63 -3.76
N GLY A 201 -6.64 -11.34 -3.94
CA GLY A 201 -7.26 -10.85 -5.17
C GLY A 201 -6.42 -11.13 -6.41
N SER A 202 -5.09 -10.96 -6.31
CA SER A 202 -4.15 -11.32 -7.39
C SER A 202 -4.21 -12.82 -7.72
N GLN A 203 -4.30 -13.68 -6.71
CA GLN A 203 -4.40 -15.12 -6.89
C GLN A 203 -5.73 -15.53 -7.52
N GLU A 204 -6.85 -14.98 -7.06
CA GLU A 204 -8.19 -15.23 -7.60
C GLU A 204 -8.30 -14.84 -9.08
N ILE A 205 -7.71 -13.71 -9.48
CA ILE A 205 -7.67 -13.28 -10.89
C ILE A 205 -6.85 -14.27 -11.74
N ARG A 206 -5.75 -14.79 -11.19
CA ARG A 206 -4.89 -15.76 -11.89
C ARG A 206 -5.56 -17.13 -12.02
N GLU A 207 -6.32 -17.53 -11.02
CA GLU A 207 -7.15 -18.75 -11.04
C GLU A 207 -8.29 -18.62 -12.05
N ALA A 208 -9.00 -17.49 -12.07
CA ALA A 208 -10.04 -17.20 -13.08
C ALA A 208 -9.47 -17.20 -14.51
N MET A 209 -8.27 -16.64 -14.72
CA MET A 209 -7.58 -16.72 -16.02
C MET A 209 -7.25 -18.17 -16.40
N LYS A 210 -6.80 -18.99 -15.44
CA LYS A 210 -6.49 -20.41 -15.66
C LYS A 210 -7.75 -21.19 -16.03
N GLU A 211 -8.85 -20.99 -15.32
CA GLU A 211 -10.15 -21.61 -15.62
C GLU A 211 -10.67 -21.22 -17.01
N LEU A 212 -10.60 -19.93 -17.37
CA LEU A 212 -10.95 -19.46 -18.72
C LEU A 212 -10.04 -20.05 -19.81
N SER A 213 -8.79 -20.37 -19.48
CA SER A 213 -7.87 -21.05 -20.40
C SER A 213 -8.23 -22.51 -20.62
N THR A 214 -8.71 -23.18 -19.57
CA THR A 214 -9.16 -24.58 -19.61
C THR A 214 -10.45 -24.73 -20.41
N ILE A 215 -11.46 -23.88 -20.16
CA ILE A 215 -12.76 -23.92 -20.85
C ILE A 215 -12.61 -23.78 -22.39
N ARG A 216 -11.74 -22.86 -22.85
CA ARG A 216 -11.48 -22.71 -24.30
C ARG A 216 -10.71 -23.89 -24.89
N HIS A 217 -9.81 -24.52 -24.15
CA HIS A 217 -9.10 -25.70 -24.64
C HIS A 217 -10.10 -26.84 -24.86
N ASP A 218 -11.06 -27.01 -23.96
CA ASP A 218 -12.14 -27.99 -24.09
C ASP A 218 -13.11 -27.66 -25.24
N GLU A 219 -13.41 -26.37 -25.49
CA GLU A 219 -14.21 -25.95 -26.65
C GLU A 219 -13.50 -26.17 -28.00
N HIS A 220 -12.19 -25.91 -28.09
CA HIS A 220 -11.41 -26.19 -29.30
C HIS A 220 -11.24 -27.70 -29.56
N ILE A 221 -11.18 -28.52 -28.52
CA ILE A 221 -11.13 -29.99 -28.63
C ILE A 221 -12.49 -30.57 -29.06
N LYS A 222 -13.61 -29.88 -28.74
CA LYS A 222 -14.97 -30.31 -29.10
C LYS A 222 -15.50 -29.80 -30.43
N ALA A 223 -14.80 -28.91 -31.14
CA ALA A 223 -15.21 -28.53 -32.49
C ALA A 223 -14.99 -29.75 -33.42
N PRO A 224 -16.06 -30.41 -33.93
CA PRO A 224 -15.89 -31.51 -34.84
C PRO A 224 -15.25 -30.98 -36.12
N ASN A 225 -14.18 -31.64 -36.56
CA ASN A 225 -13.53 -31.41 -37.83
C ASN A 225 -14.61 -31.39 -38.94
N PRO A 226 -14.90 -30.25 -39.59
CA PRO A 226 -15.78 -30.26 -40.75
C PRO A 226 -14.95 -30.80 -41.91
N ASN A 227 -15.11 -32.10 -42.18
CA ASN A 227 -14.82 -32.67 -43.49
C ASN A 227 -15.70 -32.01 -44.55
#